data_AF-A0AAW2JJQ5-F1
#
_entry.id   AF-A0AAW2JJQ5-F1
#
_cell.length_a   1.000
_cell.length_b   1.000
_cell.length_c   1.000
_cell.angle_alpha   90.00
_cell.angle_beta   90.00
_cell.angle_gamma   90.00
#
_symmetry.space_group_name_H-M   'P 1'
#
loop_
_entity.id
_entity.type
_entity.pdbx_description
1 polymer ?
#
loop_
_entity_poly.entity_id
_entity_poly.type
_entity_poly.pdbx_seq_one_letter_code
_entity_poly.pdbx_strand_id
1 'polypeptide(L)'
;MELLCGLWGLGNRVWLSWDADFVDVTVVETGVQFVHCAVYIRSLHSSVFITVVYGVNDTVGRRELWTELTRMSTVVVGAPWLVGGDFNTVLDASEVCGQSGDISGAANEFRGCL
;
A
#
# COMPACT_ATOMS: atom_id res chain seq x y z
N MET A 1 6.51 -18.80 11.12
CA MET A 1 6.36 -18.13 9.82
C MET A 1 5.00 -18.50 9.25
N GLU A 2 4.09 -17.55 9.21
CA GLU A 2 2.81 -17.69 8.52
C GLU A 2 2.88 -16.95 7.18
N LEU A 3 2.29 -17.55 6.14
CA LEU A 3 2.24 -17.00 4.79
C LEU A 3 0.78 -16.80 4.42
N LEU A 4 0.40 -15.56 4.15
CA LEU A 4 -0.87 -15.27 3.52
C LEU A 4 -0.64 -14.95 2.05
N CYS A 5 -1.03 -15.88 1.20
CA CYS A 5 -1.28 -15.58 -0.21
C CYS A 5 -2.60 -14.80 -0.26
N GLY A 6 -2.63 -13.63 -0.91
CA GLY A 6 -3.87 -12.89 -1.15
C GLY A 6 -4.95 -13.86 -1.64
N LEU A 7 -6.03 -13.98 -0.88
CA LEU A 7 -7.02 -15.04 -1.03
C LEU A 7 -7.67 -14.98 -2.42
N TRP A 8 -7.26 -15.92 -3.28
CA TRP A 8 -7.86 -16.41 -4.52
C TRP A 8 -8.80 -15.44 -5.28
N GLY A 9 -8.18 -14.51 -5.99
CA GLY A 9 -8.74 -13.81 -7.15
C GLY A 9 -7.60 -13.52 -8.12
N LEU A 10 -7.79 -13.79 -9.41
CA LEU A 10 -6.79 -13.83 -10.51
C LEU A 10 -6.07 -12.49 -10.81
N GLY A 11 -5.62 -11.74 -9.81
CA GLY A 11 -5.02 -10.41 -9.98
C GLY A 11 -4.10 -9.92 -8.85
N ASN A 12 -4.18 -10.46 -7.63
CA ASN A 12 -3.39 -9.93 -6.51
C ASN A 12 -2.02 -10.59 -6.41
N ARG A 13 -0.97 -9.78 -6.63
CA ARG A 13 0.45 -10.20 -6.67
C ARG A 13 1.21 -9.93 -5.36
N VAL A 14 0.51 -9.54 -4.30
CA VAL A 14 1.10 -9.19 -3.01
C VAL A 14 1.11 -10.43 -2.09
N TRP A 15 2.28 -10.71 -1.54
CA TRP A 15 2.49 -11.79 -0.57
C TRP A 15 2.89 -11.17 0.76
N LEU A 16 2.26 -11.62 1.84
CA LEU A 16 2.60 -11.20 3.20
C LEU A 16 3.11 -12.39 3.99
N SER A 17 4.24 -12.18 4.66
CA SER A 17 4.82 -13.13 5.61
C SER A 17 5.21 -12.41 6.88
N TRP A 18 4.92 -13.02 8.03
CA TRP A 18 5.29 -12.48 9.32
C TRP A 18 5.69 -13.59 10.29
N ASP A 19 6.28 -13.14 11.41
CA ASP A 19 6.57 -13.99 12.55
C ASP A 19 5.45 -13.88 13.59
N ALA A 20 4.67 -14.96 13.72
CA ALA A 20 3.51 -15.04 14.61
C ALA A 20 3.89 -14.94 16.10
N ASP A 21 5.16 -15.21 16.44
CA ASP A 21 5.66 -15.03 17.81
C ASP A 21 5.76 -13.54 18.19
N PHE A 22 5.82 -12.63 17.20
CA PHE A 22 5.99 -11.19 17.42
C PHE A 22 4.77 -10.36 17.08
N VAL A 23 4.01 -10.75 16.05
CA VAL A 23 2.87 -9.97 15.56
C VAL A 23 1.67 -10.85 15.22
N ASP A 24 0.48 -10.31 15.45
CA ASP A 24 -0.77 -10.86 14.94
C ASP A 24 -1.26 -10.01 13.78
N VAL A 25 -1.45 -10.63 12.61
CA VAL A 25 -1.86 -9.93 11.38
C VAL A 25 -3.29 -10.32 11.03
N THR A 26 -4.16 -9.33 10.91
CA THR A 26 -5.54 -9.49 10.43
C THR A 26 -5.71 -8.71 9.14
N VAL A 27 -6.09 -9.38 8.05
CA VAL A 27 -6.49 -8.69 6.82
C VAL A 27 -7.84 -8.03 7.03
N VAL A 28 -7.86 -6.71 6.85
CA VAL A 28 -9.07 -5.88 6.95
C VAL A 28 -9.71 -5.74 5.58
N GLU A 29 -8.89 -5.50 4.55
CA GLU A 29 -9.38 -5.25 3.20
C GLU A 29 -8.32 -5.62 2.15
N THR A 30 -8.77 -6.08 0.99
CA THR A 30 -7.91 -6.32 -0.18
C THR A 30 -8.50 -5.63 -1.39
N GLY A 31 -7.68 -4.89 -2.12
CA GLY A 31 -8.01 -4.37 -3.45
C GLY A 31 -7.16 -5.05 -4.52
N VAL A 32 -7.34 -4.63 -5.77
CA VAL A 32 -6.53 -5.13 -6.91
C VAL A 32 -5.05 -4.73 -6.79
N GLN A 33 -4.80 -3.59 -6.13
CA GLN A 33 -3.47 -2.96 -6.05
C GLN A 33 -2.92 -2.88 -4.62
N PHE A 34 -3.63 -3.43 -3.61
CA PHE A 34 -3.19 -3.36 -2.23
C PHE A 34 -3.74 -4.48 -1.35
N VAL A 35 -3.07 -4.69 -0.21
CA VAL A 35 -3.59 -5.45 0.94
C VAL A 35 -3.49 -4.56 2.18
N HIS A 36 -4.60 -4.37 2.88
CA HIS A 36 -4.69 -3.57 4.10
C HIS A 36 -4.90 -4.49 5.32
N CYS A 37 -4.05 -4.33 6.32
CA CYS A 37 -4.00 -5.17 7.51
C CYS A 37 -4.03 -4.33 8.79
N ALA A 38 -4.70 -4.84 9.82
CA ALA A 38 -4.44 -4.48 11.19
C ALA A 38 -3.37 -5.41 11.76
N VAL A 39 -2.30 -4.84 12.32
CA VAL A 39 -1.18 -5.59 12.89
C VAL A 39 -1.07 -5.25 14.36
N TYR A 40 -1.22 -6.27 15.22
CA TYR A 40 -0.98 -6.14 16.65
C TYR A 40 0.45 -6.57 16.96
N ILE A 41 1.23 -5.69 17.59
CA ILE A 41 2.62 -5.92 17.96
C ILE A 41 2.65 -6.35 19.42
N ARG A 42 2.99 -7.62 19.66
CA ARG A 42 2.89 -8.25 20.99
C ARG A 42 3.78 -7.57 22.03
N SER A 43 5.01 -7.20 21.66
CA SER A 43 5.98 -6.57 22.57
C SER A 43 5.60 -5.15 23.00
N LEU A 44 4.86 -4.43 22.16
CA LEU A 44 4.44 -3.05 22.40
C LEU A 44 3.02 -2.96 22.95
N HIS A 45 2.28 -4.07 22.98
CA HIS A 45 0.85 -4.12 23.28
C HIS A 45 0.04 -3.07 22.52
N SER A 46 0.39 -2.87 21.25
CA SER A 46 -0.16 -1.80 20.42
C SER A 46 -0.44 -2.28 19.00
N SER A 47 -1.32 -1.58 18.31
CA SER A 47 -1.72 -1.91 16.95
C SER A 47 -1.29 -0.83 15.97
N VAL A 48 -0.96 -1.24 14.76
CA VAL A 48 -0.66 -0.39 13.61
C VAL A 48 -1.42 -0.91 12.39
N PHE A 49 -1.93 0.00 11.57
CA PHE A 49 -2.43 -0.37 10.26
C PHE A 49 -1.29 -0.42 9.26
N ILE A 50 -1.26 -1.43 8.40
CA ILE A 50 -0.28 -1.55 7.32
C ILE A 50 -1.02 -1.77 6.01
N THR A 51 -0.78 -0.90 5.03
CA THR A 51 -1.23 -1.09 3.65
C THR A 51 -0.03 -1.41 2.77
N VAL A 52 0.00 -2.62 2.22
CA VAL A 52 1.02 -3.06 1.27
C VAL A 52 0.50 -2.88 -0.15
N VAL A 53 1.23 -2.12 -0.97
CA VAL A 53 0.81 -1.69 -2.30
C VAL A 53 1.62 -2.38 -3.40
N TYR A 54 0.93 -2.78 -4.46
CA TYR A 54 1.51 -3.09 -5.77
C TYR A 54 0.67 -2.40 -6.85
N GLY A 55 1.06 -1.17 -7.19
CA GLY A 55 0.34 -0.31 -8.13
C GLY A 55 0.45 -0.82 -9.57
N VAL A 56 -0.56 -0.58 -10.39
CA VAL A 56 -0.49 -0.88 -11.83
C VAL A 56 0.39 0.15 -12.55
N ASN A 57 0.96 -0.26 -13.69
CA ASN A 57 1.81 0.62 -14.51
C ASN A 57 1.03 1.75 -15.21
N ASP A 58 -0.28 1.56 -15.42
CA ASP A 58 -1.14 2.55 -16.06
C ASP A 58 -1.49 3.70 -15.10
N THR A 59 -1.22 4.93 -15.51
CA THR A 59 -1.45 6.13 -14.69
C THR A 59 -2.91 6.33 -14.34
N VAL A 60 -3.84 6.03 -15.25
CA VAL A 60 -5.28 6.17 -14.99
C VAL A 60 -5.75 5.11 -13.99
N GLY A 61 -5.29 3.86 -14.15
CA GLY A 61 -5.56 2.77 -13.22
C GLY A 61 -5.05 3.02 -11.80
N ARG A 62 -3.97 3.80 -11.62
CA ARG A 62 -3.48 4.19 -10.29
C ARG A 62 -4.39 5.18 -9.56
N ARG A 63 -5.28 5.92 -10.24
CA ARG A 63 -6.21 6.84 -9.56
C ARG A 63 -7.18 6.13 -8.63
N GLU A 64 -7.53 4.88 -8.95
CA GLU A 64 -8.32 4.04 -8.06
C GLU A 64 -7.55 3.74 -6.76
N LEU A 65 -6.26 3.38 -6.87
CA LEU A 65 -5.39 3.20 -5.70
C LEU A 65 -5.31 4.47 -4.84
N TRP A 66 -5.16 5.66 -5.46
CA TRP A 66 -5.14 6.94 -4.73
C TRP A 66 -6.45 7.22 -4.01
N THR A 67 -7.57 6.91 -4.65
CA THR A 67 -8.90 7.06 -4.05
C THR A 67 -9.05 6.14 -2.83
N GLU A 68 -8.61 4.89 -2.93
CA GLU A 68 -8.67 3.93 -1.83
C GLU A 68 -7.73 4.30 -0.67
N LEU A 69 -6.51 4.74 -0.94
CA LEU A 69 -5.61 5.24 0.11
C LEU A 69 -6.17 6.47 0.81
N THR A 70 -6.76 7.41 0.06
CA THR A 70 -7.42 8.59 0.64
C THR A 70 -8.60 8.19 1.51
N ARG A 71 -9.40 7.20 1.08
CA ARG A 71 -10.51 6.67 1.89
C ARG A 71 -9.99 6.01 3.16
N MET A 72 -8.96 5.17 3.07
CA MET A 72 -8.36 4.50 4.24
C MET A 72 -7.80 5.51 5.24
N SER A 73 -7.15 6.59 4.78
CA SER A 73 -6.61 7.62 5.65
C SER A 73 -7.68 8.23 6.56
N THR A 74 -8.90 8.39 6.06
CA THR A 74 -10.05 8.86 6.85
C THR A 74 -10.59 7.82 7.83
N VAL A 75 -10.49 6.53 7.50
CA VAL A 75 -10.98 5.43 8.34
C VAL A 75 -10.02 5.15 9.50
N VAL A 76 -8.71 5.24 9.26
CA VAL A 76 -7.67 4.93 10.25
C VAL A 76 -7.25 6.14 11.10
N VAL A 77 -7.97 7.27 11.00
CA VAL A 77 -7.70 8.50 11.76
C VAL A 77 -7.51 8.19 13.25
N GLY A 78 -6.41 8.68 13.81
CA GLY A 78 -6.08 8.51 15.23
C GLY A 78 -5.35 7.22 15.57
N ALA A 79 -5.08 6.34 14.59
CA ALA A 79 -4.22 5.18 14.73
C ALA A 79 -2.94 5.36 13.89
N PRO A 80 -1.79 4.77 14.30
CA PRO A 80 -0.61 4.74 13.45
C PRO A 80 -0.89 3.92 12.18
N TRP A 81 -0.48 4.46 11.03
CA TRP A 81 -0.69 3.84 9.73
C TRP A 81 0.57 3.92 8.89
N LEU A 82 0.99 2.78 8.36
CA LEU A 82 2.11 2.64 7.45
C LEU A 82 1.61 2.21 6.08
N VAL A 83 2.05 2.90 5.04
CA VAL A 83 1.78 2.54 3.65
C VAL A 83 3.12 2.32 2.96
N GLY A 84 3.27 1.20 2.25
CA GLY A 84 4.52 0.89 1.57
C GLY A 84 4.36 -0.20 0.52
N GLY A 85 5.35 -0.30 -0.36
CA GLY A 85 5.35 -1.25 -1.48
C GLY A 85 5.86 -0.62 -2.76
N ASP A 86 5.48 -1.20 -3.89
CA ASP A 86 5.82 -0.69 -5.22
C ASP A 86 4.61 0.03 -5.80
N PHE A 87 4.70 1.36 -5.91
CA PHE A 87 3.61 2.18 -6.44
C PHE A 87 3.62 2.28 -7.97
N ASN A 88 4.67 1.79 -8.65
CA ASN A 88 4.88 1.96 -10.10
C ASN A 88 4.69 3.41 -10.57
N THR A 89 5.03 4.37 -9.72
CA THR A 89 5.00 5.80 -10.01
C THR A 89 6.22 6.46 -9.39
N VAL A 90 6.61 7.56 -10.00
CA VAL A 90 7.78 8.34 -9.57
C VAL A 90 7.30 9.54 -8.76
N LEU A 91 7.93 9.79 -7.61
CA LEU A 91 7.65 10.96 -6.76
C LEU A 91 8.31 12.21 -7.31
N ASP A 92 9.52 12.06 -7.84
CA ASP A 92 10.31 13.19 -8.30
C ASP A 92 11.02 12.91 -9.63
N ALA A 93 11.12 13.92 -10.49
CA ALA A 93 11.82 13.77 -11.77
C ALA A 93 13.29 13.38 -11.61
N SER A 94 13.89 13.68 -10.46
CA SER A 94 15.25 13.25 -10.09
C SER A 94 15.40 11.74 -9.87
N GLU A 95 14.31 11.01 -9.68
CA GLU A 95 14.32 9.54 -9.52
C GLU A 95 14.37 8.80 -10.88
N VAL A 96 14.29 9.54 -12.01
CA VAL A 96 14.35 8.95 -13.36
C VAL A 96 15.70 9.26 -14.01
N CYS A 97 16.34 8.24 -14.58
CA CYS A 97 17.51 8.40 -15.42
C CYS A 97 17.09 8.32 -16.90
N GLY A 98 17.06 9.45 -17.62
CA GLY A 98 16.76 9.51 -19.06
C GLY A 98 15.79 10.63 -19.46
N GLN A 99 15.36 10.66 -20.74
CA GLN A 99 14.24 11.50 -21.17
C GLN A 99 12.92 10.84 -20.78
N SER A 100 12.45 11.07 -19.56
CA SER A 100 11.05 10.85 -19.23
C SER A 100 10.21 11.97 -19.84
N GLY A 101 9.02 11.65 -20.36
CA GLY A 101 8.03 12.67 -20.72
C GLY A 101 7.61 13.51 -19.52
N ASP A 102 6.57 14.34 -19.68
CA ASP A 102 6.04 15.12 -18.56
C ASP A 102 5.46 14.20 -17.47
N ILE A 103 6.24 13.97 -16.41
CA ILE A 103 5.88 13.17 -15.23
C ILE A 103 5.31 14.02 -14.08
N SER A 104 5.26 15.35 -14.26
CA SER A 104 4.84 16.28 -13.20
C SER A 104 3.40 16.03 -12.74
N GLY A 105 2.50 15.69 -13.67
CA GLY A 105 1.11 15.33 -13.36
C GLY A 105 1.01 14.08 -12.48
N ALA A 106 1.67 12.99 -12.87
CA ALA A 106 1.65 11.74 -12.10
C ALA A 106 2.31 11.88 -10.72
N ALA A 107 3.40 12.64 -10.62
CA ALA A 107 4.07 12.94 -9.36
C ALA A 107 3.18 13.79 -8.43
N ASN A 108 2.48 14.78 -8.95
CA ASN A 108 1.56 15.60 -8.16
C ASN A 108 0.33 14.81 -7.69
N GLU A 109 -0.22 13.92 -8.53
CA GLU A 109 -1.30 13.02 -8.11
C GLU A 109 -0.85 12.12 -6.95
N PHE A 110 0.36 11.56 -7.02
CA PHE A 110 0.88 10.71 -5.94
C PHE A 110 1.18 11.50 -4.65
N ARG A 111 1.68 12.73 -4.76
CA ARG A 111 1.86 13.62 -3.59
C ARG A 111 0.55 14.03 -2.94
N GLY A 112 -0.53 14.14 -3.71
CA GLY A 112 -1.83 14.57 -3.19
C GLY A 112 -2.58 13.52 -2.38
N CYS A 113 -2.21 12.23 -2.51
CA CYS A 113 -2.90 11.13 -1.82
C CYS A 113 -2.13 10.52 -0.64
N LEU A 114 -0.86 10.91 -0.45
CA LEU A 114 -0.07 10.61 0.75
C LEU A 114 -0.36 11.67 1.82
#